data_AF-A0A3P6EC93-F1
#
_entry.id   AF-A0A3P6EC93-F1
#
_cell.length_a   1.000
_cell.length_b   1.000
_cell.length_c   1.000
_cell.angle_alpha   90.00
_cell.angle_beta   90.00
_cell.angle_gamma   90.00
#
_symmetry.space_group_name_H-M   'P 1'
#
loop_
_entity.id
_entity.type
_entity.pdbx_description
1 polymer ?
#
loop_
_entity_poly.entity_id
_entity_poly.type
_entity_poly.pdbx_seq_one_letter_code
_entity_poly.pdbx_strand_id
1 'polypeptide(L)'
;MARWLLNILIISSLHLISLSSQQETRFVYENFLDQEDLYLDASAKVVPSGLLQLTNTSMNQIGHAFYKKPVELSSSKPLSFSTHFVCALVPKKGHEGGHGIAFLVSPSRDFSHAEATSYFIST
;
A
#
# COMPACT_ATOMS: atom_id res chain seq x y z
N MET A 1 -22.49 -43.56 -17.12
CA MET A 1 -23.17 -42.57 -16.24
C MET A 1 -22.16 -41.76 -15.42
N ALA A 2 -21.38 -42.37 -14.50
CA ALA A 2 -20.48 -41.63 -13.60
C ALA A 2 -19.41 -40.75 -14.28
N ARG A 3 -18.81 -41.20 -15.39
CA ARG A 3 -17.76 -40.45 -16.12
C ARG A 3 -18.24 -39.12 -16.72
N TRP A 4 -19.51 -39.07 -17.14
CA TRP A 4 -20.13 -37.86 -17.69
C TRP A 4 -20.47 -36.86 -16.60
N LEU A 5 -20.97 -37.34 -15.45
CA LEU A 5 -21.23 -36.52 -14.28
C LEU A 5 -19.95 -35.86 -13.74
N LEU A 6 -18.84 -36.61 -13.72
CA LEU A 6 -17.53 -36.09 -13.31
C LEU A 6 -17.07 -34.95 -14.24
N ASN A 7 -17.20 -35.13 -15.56
CA ASN A 7 -16.82 -34.09 -16.52
C ASN A 7 -17.69 -32.83 -16.39
N ILE A 8 -19.00 -32.98 -16.18
CA ILE A 8 -19.91 -31.85 -15.94
C ILE A 8 -19.54 -31.12 -14.65
N LEU A 9 -19.23 -31.85 -13.58
CA LEU A 9 -18.76 -31.28 -12.31
C LEU A 9 -17.46 -30.49 -12.47
N ILE A 10 -16.50 -31.01 -13.24
CA ILE A 10 -15.22 -30.33 -13.50
C ILE A 10 -15.44 -29.05 -14.34
N ILE A 11 -16.27 -29.10 -15.38
CA ILE A 11 -16.55 -27.91 -16.21
C ILE A 11 -17.30 -26.84 -15.39
N SER A 12 -18.25 -27.25 -14.56
CA SER A 12 -19.00 -26.37 -13.67
C SER A 12 -18.09 -25.72 -12.62
N SER A 13 -17.18 -26.48 -11.99
CA SER A 13 -16.24 -25.93 -11.01
C SER A 13 -15.25 -24.95 -11.65
N LEU A 14 -14.74 -25.25 -12.85
CA LEU A 14 -13.88 -24.34 -13.61
C LEU A 14 -14.61 -23.03 -13.99
N HIS A 15 -15.89 -23.10 -14.36
CA HIS A 15 -16.71 -21.91 -14.61
C HIS A 15 -16.91 -21.07 -13.34
N LEU A 16 -17.21 -21.71 -12.20
CA LEU A 16 -17.40 -21.03 -10.92
C LEU A 16 -16.12 -20.31 -10.45
N ILE A 17 -14.95 -20.94 -10.64
CA ILE A 17 -13.65 -20.32 -10.34
C ILE A 17 -13.41 -19.09 -11.24
N SER A 18 -13.73 -19.19 -12.53
CA SER A 18 -13.54 -18.10 -13.49
C SER A 18 -14.49 -16.91 -13.23
N LEU A 19 -15.72 -17.18 -12.79
CA LEU A 19 -16.69 -16.14 -12.36
C LEU A 19 -16.27 -15.47 -11.04
N SER A 20 -15.48 -16.17 -10.21
CA SER A 20 -14.98 -15.71 -8.92
C SER A 20 -13.67 -14.90 -9.02
N SER A 21 -12.95 -14.94 -10.14
CA SER A 21 -11.70 -14.18 -10.28
C SER A 21 -12.00 -12.69 -10.47
N GLN A 22 -12.41 -12.02 -9.40
CA GLN A 22 -12.31 -10.57 -9.31
C GLN A 22 -10.82 -10.25 -9.28
N GLN A 23 -10.39 -9.27 -10.08
CA GLN A 23 -9.00 -8.88 -10.19
C GLN A 23 -8.57 -8.20 -8.88
N GLU A 24 -8.08 -9.00 -7.93
CA GLU A 24 -7.63 -8.54 -6.63
C GLU A 24 -6.26 -7.87 -6.79
N THR A 25 -6.18 -6.58 -6.49
CA THR A 25 -4.89 -5.90 -6.42
C THR A 25 -4.22 -6.28 -5.11
N ARG A 26 -3.24 -7.18 -5.17
CA ARG A 26 -2.47 -7.64 -4.02
C ARG A 26 -0.99 -7.39 -4.24
N PHE A 27 -0.34 -6.78 -3.25
CA PHE A 27 1.10 -6.59 -3.22
C PHE A 27 1.63 -6.81 -1.80
N VAL A 28 2.87 -7.28 -1.69
CA VAL A 28 3.56 -7.53 -0.42
C VAL A 28 5.01 -7.08 -0.57
N TYR A 29 5.50 -6.28 0.38
CA TYR A 29 6.89 -5.83 0.44
C TYR A 29 7.56 -6.43 1.68
N GLU A 30 8.26 -7.55 1.50
CA GLU A 30 9.11 -8.15 2.57
C GLU A 30 10.41 -7.37 2.74
N ASN A 31 10.86 -6.72 1.65
CA ASN A 31 11.94 -5.74 1.64
C ASN A 31 11.64 -4.69 0.57
N PHE A 32 12.30 -3.54 0.67
CA PHE A 32 12.07 -2.41 -0.23
C PHE A 32 13.21 -2.19 -1.24
N LEU A 33 14.21 -3.08 -1.30
CA LEU A 33 15.29 -2.97 -2.30
C LEU A 33 14.72 -3.19 -3.70
N ASP A 34 15.15 -2.35 -4.63
CA ASP A 34 14.87 -2.45 -6.07
C ASP A 34 13.39 -2.66 -6.43
N GLN A 35 12.46 -2.12 -5.61
CA GLN A 35 11.03 -2.24 -5.85
C GLN A 35 10.57 -1.33 -6.98
N GLU A 36 10.33 -1.91 -8.16
CA GLU A 36 9.89 -1.17 -9.34
C GLU A 36 8.55 -0.47 -9.14
N ASP A 37 7.64 -1.07 -8.36
CA ASP A 37 6.30 -0.54 -8.10
C ASP A 37 6.23 0.39 -6.87
N LEU A 38 7.37 0.85 -6.34
CA LEU A 38 7.45 1.77 -5.20
C LEU A 38 7.83 3.19 -5.66
N TYR A 39 6.96 4.16 -5.42
CA TYR A 39 7.24 5.57 -5.60
C TYR A 39 7.55 6.22 -4.27
N LEU A 40 8.68 6.93 -4.18
CA LEU A 40 9.12 7.62 -2.98
C LEU A 40 9.12 9.12 -3.24
N ASP A 41 8.71 9.88 -2.23
CA ASP A 41 8.63 11.33 -2.29
C ASP A 41 9.08 11.99 -0.97
N ALA A 42 9.45 13.26 -1.06
CA ALA A 42 10.03 14.06 0.01
C ALA A 42 11.24 13.37 0.67
N SER A 43 11.20 13.12 1.98
CA SER A 43 12.34 12.56 2.72
C SER A 43 12.43 11.02 2.64
N ALA A 44 11.45 10.37 2.02
CA ALA A 44 11.35 8.92 2.02
C ALA A 44 12.45 8.28 1.18
N LYS A 45 13.09 7.24 1.71
CA LYS A 45 14.13 6.48 1.02
C LYS A 45 14.20 5.03 1.46
N VAL A 46 14.76 4.19 0.60
CA VAL A 46 15.16 2.83 0.97
C VAL A 46 16.59 2.88 1.49
N VAL A 47 16.81 2.41 2.72
CA VAL A 47 18.17 2.32 3.29
C VAL A 47 18.84 1.01 2.86
N PRO A 48 20.19 0.90 2.92
CA PRO A 48 20.91 -0.29 2.45
C PRO A 48 20.49 -1.62 3.09
N SER A 49 19.88 -1.58 4.29
CA SER A 49 19.30 -2.76 4.95
C SER A 49 17.98 -3.24 4.33
N GLY A 50 17.48 -2.57 3.30
CA GLY A 50 16.21 -2.88 2.63
C GLY A 50 14.96 -2.41 3.36
N LEU A 51 15.10 -1.54 4.37
CA LEU A 51 13.97 -0.94 5.07
C LEU A 51 13.54 0.35 4.37
N LEU A 52 12.23 0.60 4.36
CA LEU A 52 11.67 1.89 3.99
C LEU A 52 11.77 2.86 5.17
N GLN A 53 12.54 3.93 5.01
CA GLN A 53 12.63 5.04 5.95
C GLN A 53 11.81 6.21 5.42
N LEU A 54 10.65 6.50 6.04
CA LEU A 54 9.85 7.67 5.69
C LEU A 54 10.51 8.97 6.17
N THR A 55 10.99 8.99 7.41
CA THR A 55 11.62 10.15 8.04
C THR A 55 12.84 9.73 8.88
N ASN A 56 13.68 10.70 9.22
CA ASN A 56 14.80 10.52 10.13
C ASN A 56 14.68 11.50 11.33
N THR A 57 15.70 11.57 12.17
CA THR A 57 15.70 12.42 13.39
C THR A 57 15.89 13.92 13.12
N SER A 58 15.89 14.36 11.86
CA SER A 58 15.87 15.78 11.51
C SER A 58 14.50 16.38 11.82
N MET A 59 14.49 17.69 12.06
CA MET A 59 13.26 18.41 12.40
C MET A 59 12.35 18.56 11.18
N ASN A 60 11.03 18.56 11.44
CA ASN A 60 9.97 18.89 10.47
C ASN A 60 10.10 18.15 9.13
N GLN A 61 10.38 16.84 9.19
CA GLN A 61 10.45 15.99 8.00
C GLN A 61 9.08 15.41 7.66
N ILE A 62 8.80 15.32 6.37
CA ILE A 62 7.71 14.54 5.79
C ILE A 62 8.29 13.59 4.74
N GLY A 63 7.69 12.41 4.63
CA GLY A 63 8.09 11.41 3.64
C GLY A 63 6.90 10.57 3.25
N HIS A 64 6.79 10.30 1.95
CA HIS A 64 5.69 9.52 1.40
C HIS A 64 6.21 8.34 0.59
N ALA A 65 5.49 7.22 0.67
CA ALA A 65 5.71 6.07 -0.16
C ALA A 65 4.38 5.61 -0.74
N PHE A 66 4.33 5.45 -2.06
CA PHE A 66 3.13 5.06 -2.80
C PHE A 66 3.41 3.80 -3.61
N TYR A 67 2.40 2.94 -3.70
CA TYR A 67 2.34 1.95 -4.77
C TYR A 67 2.14 2.67 -6.11
N LYS A 68 2.98 2.38 -7.11
CA LYS A 68 2.99 3.10 -8.39
C LYS A 68 1.75 2.85 -9.23
N LYS A 69 1.24 1.62 -9.20
CA LYS A 69 0.11 1.23 -10.03
C LYS A 69 -1.20 1.73 -9.40
N PRO A 70 -2.06 2.44 -10.14
CA PRO A 70 -3.36 2.86 -9.63
C PRO A 70 -4.18 1.67 -9.14
N VAL A 71 -4.88 1.85 -8.03
CA VAL A 71 -5.85 0.87 -7.52
C VAL A 71 -7.23 1.33 -7.95
N GLU A 72 -7.94 0.50 -8.71
CA GLU A 72 -9.29 0.82 -9.15
C GLU A 72 -10.28 0.68 -7.99
N LEU A 73 -10.81 1.81 -7.54
CA LEU A 73 -11.84 1.89 -6.49
C LEU A 73 -13.22 2.24 -7.05
N SER A 74 -13.36 2.30 -8.37
CA SER A 74 -14.64 2.51 -9.06
C SER A 74 -15.17 1.15 -9.54
N SER A 75 -15.93 0.47 -8.69
CA SER A 75 -16.61 -0.78 -9.07
C SER A 75 -18.12 -0.66 -8.86
N SER A 76 -18.89 -1.31 -9.73
CA SER A 76 -20.33 -1.50 -9.54
C SER A 76 -20.64 -2.45 -8.37
N LYS A 77 -19.62 -3.05 -7.75
CA LYS A 77 -19.70 -3.96 -6.60
C LYS A 77 -19.10 -3.29 -5.36
N PRO A 78 -19.54 -3.67 -4.14
CA PRO A 78 -18.89 -3.24 -2.90
C PRO A 78 -17.39 -3.58 -2.90
N LEU A 79 -16.58 -2.63 -2.44
CA LEU A 79 -15.13 -2.77 -2.33
C LEU A 79 -14.76 -3.03 -0.88
N SER A 80 -13.75 -3.86 -0.68
CA SER A 80 -13.12 -4.09 0.62
C SER A 80 -11.62 -4.14 0.43
N PHE A 81 -10.88 -3.72 1.45
CA PHE A 81 -9.43 -3.82 1.46
C PHE A 81 -8.95 -4.22 2.85
N SER A 82 -7.76 -4.80 2.89
CA SER A 82 -7.04 -5.10 4.11
C SER A 82 -5.59 -4.69 3.92
N THR A 83 -5.00 -4.11 4.95
CA THR A 83 -3.60 -3.68 4.94
C THR A 83 -2.96 -4.09 6.25
N HIS A 84 -1.70 -4.48 6.17
CA HIS A 84 -0.89 -4.85 7.32
C HIS A 84 0.51 -4.30 7.09
N PHE A 85 1.03 -3.60 8.09
CA PHE A 85 2.38 -3.05 8.05
C PHE A 85 3.07 -3.27 9.41
N VAL A 86 4.37 -3.48 9.34
CA VAL A 86 5.25 -3.52 10.52
C VAL A 86 6.15 -2.30 10.44
N CYS A 87 6.10 -1.44 11.45
CA CYS A 87 6.85 -0.19 11.49
C CYS A 87 7.56 0.01 12.83
N ALA A 88 8.70 0.71 12.78
CA ALA A 88 9.43 1.15 13.96
C ALA A 88 9.42 2.69 14.03
N LEU A 89 8.93 3.23 15.14
CA LEU A 89 8.96 4.67 15.43
C LEU A 89 9.99 4.92 16.52
N VAL A 90 11.18 5.37 16.13
CA VAL A 90 12.32 5.56 17.04
C VAL A 90 12.50 7.05 17.33
N PRO A 91 12.25 7.51 18.57
CA PRO A 91 12.39 8.93 18.91
C PRO A 91 13.86 9.35 18.95
N LYS A 92 14.13 10.63 18.68
CA LYS A 92 15.46 11.22 18.85
C LYS A 92 15.77 11.35 20.35
N LYS A 93 16.98 10.96 20.76
CA LYS A 93 17.42 11.07 22.15
C LYS A 93 17.28 12.50 22.66
N GLY A 94 16.61 12.67 23.80
CA GLY A 94 16.39 13.98 24.43
C GLY A 94 15.32 14.83 23.74
N HIS A 95 14.47 14.26 22.88
CA HIS A 95 13.25 14.89 22.37
C HIS A 95 12.07 13.98 22.67
N GLU A 96 11.01 14.55 23.22
CA GLU A 96 9.75 13.87 23.47
C GLU A 96 8.79 14.15 22.33
N GLY A 97 8.29 13.08 21.68
CA GLY A 97 7.21 13.17 20.69
C GLY A 97 7.62 13.09 19.21
N GLY A 98 6.59 12.95 18.38
CA GLY A 98 6.63 12.89 16.91
C GLY A 98 5.20 12.86 16.35
N HIS A 99 5.04 13.17 15.06
CA HIS A 99 3.71 13.31 14.43
C HIS A 99 3.01 11.97 14.14
N GLY A 100 3.78 10.90 13.90
CA GLY A 100 3.27 9.56 13.64
C GLY A 100 3.37 9.12 12.18
N ILE A 101 2.52 8.16 11.79
CA ILE A 101 2.42 7.56 10.46
C ILE A 101 0.94 7.40 10.10
N ALA A 102 0.61 7.56 8.82
CA ALA A 102 -0.73 7.35 8.29
C ALA A 102 -0.70 6.39 7.09
N PHE A 103 -1.73 5.55 6.98
CA PHE A 103 -2.07 4.86 5.73
C PHE A 103 -3.05 5.75 4.96
N LEU A 104 -2.79 5.96 3.67
CA LEU A 104 -3.57 6.87 2.84
C LEU A 104 -3.94 6.22 1.51
N VAL A 105 -5.21 6.43 1.13
CA VAL A 105 -5.72 6.19 -0.22
C VAL A 105 -6.07 7.55 -0.80
N SER A 106 -5.45 7.91 -1.92
CA SER A 106 -5.58 9.23 -2.52
C SER A 106 -5.75 9.13 -4.05
N PRO A 107 -6.55 10.00 -4.68
CA PRO A 107 -6.67 10.07 -6.15
C PRO A 107 -5.39 10.57 -6.82
N SER A 108 -4.47 11.19 -6.07
CA SER A 108 -3.22 11.75 -6.56
C SER A 108 -2.05 11.44 -5.62
N ARG A 109 -0.83 11.48 -6.16
CA ARG A 109 0.44 11.41 -5.43
C ARG A 109 1.07 12.79 -5.23
N ASP A 110 0.40 13.86 -5.66
CA ASP A 110 0.87 15.23 -5.47
C ASP A 110 0.52 15.70 -4.05
N PHE A 111 1.56 15.79 -3.22
CA PHE A 111 1.50 16.30 -1.85
C PHE A 111 2.47 17.47 -1.66
N SER A 112 2.74 18.23 -2.73
CA SER A 112 3.64 19.40 -2.71
C SER A 112 3.23 20.48 -1.69
N HIS A 113 1.96 20.51 -1.30
CA HIS A 113 1.41 21.44 -0.31
C HIS A 113 1.25 20.84 1.10
N ALA A 114 1.70 19.61 1.34
CA ALA A 114 1.62 18.98 2.67
C ALA A 114 2.68 19.54 3.62
N GLU A 115 2.32 19.78 4.89
CA GLU A 115 3.25 20.20 5.93
C GLU A 115 3.56 19.07 6.92
N ALA A 116 4.79 19.06 7.45
CA ALA A 116 5.22 18.05 8.42
C ALA A 116 4.39 18.04 9.72
N THR A 117 3.79 19.18 10.08
CA THR A 117 2.92 19.36 11.25
C THR A 117 1.43 19.22 10.93
N SER A 118 1.04 19.29 9.64
CA SER A 118 -0.37 19.15 9.23
C SER A 118 -0.48 18.44 7.88
N TYR A 119 -1.01 17.22 7.91
CA TYR A 119 -1.11 16.34 6.73
C TYR A 119 -2.24 16.71 5.76
N PHE A 120 -3.24 17.46 6.23
CA PHE A 120 -4.45 17.76 5.45
C PHE A 120 -4.71 19.27 5.42
N ILE A 121 -4.24 19.94 4.37
CA ILE A 121 -4.77 21.23 3.98
C ILE A 121 -5.71 20.95 2.81
N SER A 122 -7.02 21.10 3.08
CA SER A 122 -8.04 21.12 2.02
C SER A 122 -7.72 22.27 1.08
N THR A 123 -7.58 21.98 -0.21
CA THR A 123 -7.92 22.96 -1.25
C THR A 123 -9.40 23.27 -1.20
#